data_AF-A0A8T4GBF0-F1
#
_entry.id   AF-A0A8T4GBF0-F1
#
_cell.length_a   1.000
_cell.length_b   1.000
_cell.length_c   1.000
_cell.angle_alpha   90.00
_cell.angle_beta   90.00
_cell.angle_gamma   90.00
#
_symmetry.space_group_name_H-M   'P 1'
#
loop_
_entity.id
_entity.type
_entity.pdbx_description
1 polymer ?
#
loop_
_entity_poly.entity_id
_entity_poly.type
_entity_poly.pdbx_seq_one_letter_code
_entity_poly.pdbx_strand_id
1 'polypeptide(L)'
;MFRRLRENGPAVLVPAAWTVVAGTTTGIVSEYALFVAHLVMSVLLVGFVVASWGEMSSGVLRAWKLVILAGTPATVAGVLGFLARDGTIALPADALLAAALYAWVLLPAAGFFYTARRVEDTSLAYDVGWVCSLAGAVGVTLAVTPIEVVSALAVVGAGQTMGIAAATMIDGRST
;
A
#
# COMPACT_ATOMS: atom_id res chain seq x y z
N MET A 1 -2.48 -23.68 5.37
CA MET A 1 -1.95 -22.57 6.21
C MET A 1 -1.49 -21.38 5.36
N PHE A 2 -0.62 -21.60 4.36
CA PHE A 2 -0.13 -20.55 3.45
C PHE A 2 -1.25 -19.75 2.76
N ARG A 3 -2.32 -20.42 2.32
CA ARG A 3 -3.49 -19.78 1.71
C ARG A 3 -4.19 -18.76 2.63
N ARG A 4 -4.51 -19.14 3.88
CA ARG A 4 -5.11 -18.23 4.87
C ARG A 4 -4.21 -17.06 5.26
N LEU A 5 -2.89 -17.29 5.34
CA LEU A 5 -1.93 -16.23 5.61
C LEU A 5 -1.89 -15.22 4.45
N ARG A 6 -1.99 -15.71 3.21
CA ARG A 6 -2.05 -14.88 2.01
C ARG A 6 -3.36 -14.08 1.92
N GLU A 7 -4.48 -14.70 2.26
CA GLU A 7 -5.82 -14.09 2.25
C GLU A 7 -5.95 -12.99 3.31
N ASN A 8 -5.44 -13.21 4.53
CA ASN A 8 -5.61 -12.27 5.65
C ASN A 8 -4.40 -11.37 5.91
N GLY A 9 -3.23 -11.71 5.38
CA GLY A 9 -1.98 -10.98 5.57
C GLY A 9 -2.11 -9.48 5.27
N PRO A 10 -2.72 -9.07 4.14
CA PRO A 10 -2.91 -7.66 3.82
C PRO A 10 -3.66 -6.86 4.90
N ALA A 11 -4.62 -7.47 5.61
CA ALA A 11 -5.42 -6.77 6.63
C ALA A 11 -4.58 -6.33 7.84
N VAL A 12 -3.46 -7.00 8.09
CA VAL A 12 -2.49 -6.61 9.13
C VAL A 12 -1.34 -5.79 8.54
N LEU A 13 -0.86 -6.16 7.36
CA LEU A 13 0.30 -5.52 6.73
C LEU A 13 0.02 -4.08 6.29
N VAL A 14 -1.16 -3.79 5.75
CA VAL A 14 -1.52 -2.44 5.30
C VAL A 14 -1.53 -1.42 6.44
N PRO A 15 -2.26 -1.62 7.55
CA PRO A 15 -2.22 -0.66 8.65
C PRO A 15 -0.81 -0.56 9.26
N ALA A 16 -0.09 -1.67 9.41
CA ALA A 16 1.28 -1.66 9.91
C ALA A 16 2.22 -0.81 9.03
N ALA A 17 2.12 -0.94 7.70
CA ALA A 17 2.93 -0.16 6.77
C ALA A 17 2.67 1.35 6.94
N TRP A 18 1.41 1.78 6.99
CA TRP A 18 1.08 3.20 7.18
C TRP A 18 1.53 3.73 8.55
N THR A 19 1.47 2.91 9.61
CA THR A 19 2.02 3.28 10.92
C THR A 19 3.54 3.49 10.87
N VAL A 20 4.29 2.61 10.19
CA VAL A 20 5.74 2.75 10.04
C VAL A 20 6.09 4.02 9.26
N VAL A 21 5.36 4.32 8.17
CA VAL A 21 5.57 5.55 7.39
C VAL A 21 5.29 6.79 8.25
N ALA A 22 4.14 6.86 8.92
CA ALA A 22 3.80 7.98 9.80
C ALA A 22 4.79 8.15 10.98
N GLY A 23 5.23 7.03 11.57
CA GLY A 23 6.25 7.01 12.60
C GLY A 23 7.60 7.52 12.09
N THR A 24 7.94 7.24 10.83
CA THR A 24 9.16 7.76 10.20
C THR A 24 9.05 9.26 9.93
N THR A 25 7.90 9.73 9.45
CA THR A 25 7.63 11.17 9.23
C THR A 25 7.75 12.00 10.51
N THR A 26 7.48 11.41 11.66
CA THR A 26 7.59 12.06 12.99
C THR A 26 8.93 11.83 13.68
N GLY A 27 9.83 11.03 13.09
CA GLY A 27 11.11 10.66 13.68
C GLY A 27 11.04 9.63 14.81
N ILE A 28 9.86 9.06 15.09
CA ILE A 28 9.68 7.98 16.08
C ILE A 28 10.29 6.67 15.57
N VAL A 29 10.16 6.41 14.27
CA VAL A 29 10.74 5.24 13.59
C VAL A 29 11.92 5.71 12.75
N SER A 30 13.06 5.00 12.84
CA SER A 30 14.25 5.36 12.06
C SER A 30 14.04 5.12 10.57
N GLU A 31 14.66 5.95 9.72
CA GLU A 31 14.68 5.74 8.27
C GLU A 31 15.27 4.36 7.88
N TYR A 32 16.26 3.87 8.63
CA TYR A 32 16.82 2.53 8.43
C TYR A 32 15.78 1.42 8.59
N ALA A 33 14.88 1.52 9.57
CA ALA A 33 13.79 0.57 9.74
C ALA A 33 12.81 0.62 8.57
N LEU A 34 12.50 1.80 8.04
CA LEU A 34 11.66 1.96 6.85
C LEU A 34 12.36 1.42 5.59
N PHE A 35 13.68 1.57 5.47
CA PHE A 35 14.49 0.94 4.41
C PHE A 35 14.41 -0.59 4.47
N VAL A 36 14.62 -1.19 5.65
CA VAL A 36 14.49 -2.64 5.84
C VAL A 36 13.06 -3.10 5.52
N ALA A 37 12.05 -2.31 5.90
CA ALA A 37 10.67 -2.61 5.55
C ALA A 37 10.46 -2.66 4.02
N HIS A 38 11.04 -1.73 3.25
CA HIS A 38 10.99 -1.78 1.80
C HIS A 38 11.68 -3.02 1.22
N LEU A 39 12.86 -3.38 1.73
CA LEU A 39 13.57 -4.61 1.31
C LEU A 39 12.71 -5.86 1.53
N VAL A 40 12.17 -6.02 2.74
CA VAL A 40 11.32 -7.15 3.10
C VAL A 40 10.07 -7.17 2.23
N MET A 41 9.40 -6.02 2.07
CA MET A 41 8.20 -5.91 1.25
C MET A 41 8.47 -6.21 -0.23
N SER A 42 9.58 -5.77 -0.81
CA SER A 42 9.97 -6.12 -2.18
C SER A 42 10.04 -7.64 -2.37
N VAL A 43 10.69 -8.36 -1.45
CA VAL A 43 10.79 -9.84 -1.51
C VAL A 43 9.40 -10.48 -1.36
N LEU A 44 8.61 -10.01 -0.39
CA LEU A 44 7.27 -10.55 -0.14
C LEU A 44 6.32 -10.34 -1.32
N LEU A 45 6.35 -9.17 -1.97
CA LEU A 45 5.49 -8.88 -3.12
C LEU A 45 5.86 -9.74 -4.32
N VAL A 46 7.15 -9.91 -4.62
CA VAL A 46 7.60 -10.83 -5.68
C VAL A 46 7.16 -12.25 -5.38
N GLY A 47 7.39 -12.73 -4.15
CA GLY A 47 6.95 -14.05 -3.71
C GLY A 47 5.43 -14.24 -3.83
N PHE A 48 4.65 -13.24 -3.41
CA PHE A 48 3.19 -13.26 -3.51
C PHE A 48 2.71 -13.34 -4.96
N VAL A 49 3.27 -12.51 -5.86
CA VAL A 49 2.89 -12.49 -7.28
C VAL A 49 3.18 -13.82 -7.94
N VAL A 50 4.38 -14.37 -7.72
CA VAL A 50 4.78 -15.67 -8.26
C VAL A 50 3.87 -16.78 -7.74
N ALA A 51 3.62 -16.81 -6.43
CA ALA A 51 2.79 -17.84 -5.81
C ALA A 51 1.30 -17.76 -6.17
N SER A 52 0.81 -16.59 -6.60
CA SER A 52 -0.63 -16.33 -6.81
C SER A 52 -0.97 -16.06 -8.28
N TRP A 53 -0.01 -16.27 -9.19
CA TRP A 53 -0.10 -15.83 -10.57
C TRP A 53 -1.34 -16.37 -11.31
N GLY A 54 -1.57 -17.68 -11.18
CA GLY A 54 -2.69 -18.39 -11.82
C GLY A 54 -4.04 -18.11 -11.18
N GLU A 55 -4.07 -17.95 -9.85
CA GLU A 55 -5.29 -17.68 -9.08
C GLU A 55 -5.86 -16.28 -9.38
N MET A 56 -4.98 -15.29 -9.63
CA MET A 56 -5.38 -13.91 -9.89
C MET A 56 -5.49 -13.61 -11.39
N SER A 57 -6.17 -14.46 -12.14
CA SER A 57 -6.23 -14.38 -13.62
C SER A 57 -7.39 -13.55 -14.16
N SER A 58 -8.47 -13.35 -13.41
CA SER A 58 -9.68 -12.66 -13.88
C SER A 58 -10.30 -11.72 -12.83
N GLY A 59 -11.24 -10.88 -13.28
CA GLY A 59 -12.06 -10.02 -12.44
C GLY A 59 -11.28 -9.10 -11.49
N VAL A 60 -11.79 -8.96 -10.26
CA VAL A 60 -11.19 -8.16 -9.18
C VAL A 60 -9.78 -8.65 -8.83
N LEU A 61 -9.57 -9.97 -8.76
CA LEU A 61 -8.25 -10.52 -8.46
C LEU A 61 -7.21 -10.14 -9.52
N ARG A 62 -7.57 -10.11 -10.82
CA ARG A 62 -6.66 -9.61 -11.85
C ARG A 62 -6.30 -8.14 -11.66
N ALA A 63 -7.25 -7.30 -11.26
CA ALA A 63 -6.97 -5.89 -10.97
C ALA A 63 -5.98 -5.74 -9.81
N TRP A 64 -6.18 -6.48 -8.73
CA TRP A 64 -5.23 -6.49 -7.60
C TRP A 64 -3.86 -7.06 -7.96
N LYS A 65 -3.79 -8.05 -8.86
CA LYS A 65 -2.50 -8.52 -9.39
C LYS A 65 -1.77 -7.40 -10.11
N LEU A 66 -2.46 -6.58 -10.90
CA LEU A 66 -1.87 -5.42 -11.57
C LEU A 66 -1.42 -4.35 -10.57
N VAL A 67 -2.19 -4.09 -9.52
CA VAL A 67 -1.78 -3.21 -8.42
C VAL A 67 -0.47 -3.67 -7.79
N ILE A 68 -0.35 -4.96 -7.48
CA ILE A 68 0.87 -5.52 -6.88
C ILE A 68 2.04 -5.49 -7.88
N LEU A 69 1.79 -5.85 -9.15
CA LEU A 69 2.80 -5.80 -10.20
C LEU A 69 3.35 -4.39 -10.43
N ALA A 70 2.49 -3.37 -10.39
CA ALA A 70 2.89 -1.97 -10.48
C ALA A 70 3.52 -1.44 -9.18
N GLY A 71 3.05 -1.89 -8.01
CA GLY A 71 3.57 -1.50 -6.71
C GLY A 71 4.92 -2.12 -6.38
N THR A 72 5.26 -3.27 -6.97
CA THR A 72 6.55 -3.94 -6.77
C THR A 72 7.73 -3.06 -7.20
N PRO A 73 7.81 -2.54 -8.45
CA PRO A 73 8.89 -1.63 -8.83
C PRO A 73 8.86 -0.32 -8.06
N ALA A 74 7.69 0.17 -7.62
CA ALA A 74 7.62 1.34 -6.74
C ALA A 74 8.23 1.08 -5.35
N THR A 75 8.05 -0.13 -4.81
CA THR A 75 8.69 -0.55 -3.55
C THR A 75 10.21 -0.66 -3.72
N VAL A 76 10.66 -1.21 -4.85
CA VAL A 76 12.10 -1.22 -5.20
C VAL A 76 12.64 0.20 -5.38
N ALA A 77 11.86 1.12 -5.96
CA ALA A 77 12.24 2.54 -6.04
C ALA A 77 12.45 3.12 -4.64
N GLY A 78 11.66 2.74 -3.63
CA GLY A 78 11.89 3.11 -2.24
C GLY A 78 13.25 2.63 -1.71
N VAL A 79 13.63 1.37 -1.98
CA VAL A 79 14.97 0.83 -1.64
C VAL A 79 16.07 1.66 -2.29
N LEU A 80 15.96 1.93 -3.59
CA LEU A 80 16.92 2.76 -4.33
C LEU A 80 16.96 4.20 -3.81
N GLY A 81 15.81 4.74 -3.40
CA GLY A 81 15.68 6.07 -2.81
C GLY A 81 16.46 6.20 -1.51
N PHE A 82 16.39 5.21 -0.62
CA PHE A 82 17.19 5.19 0.61
C PHE A 82 18.69 5.03 0.34
N LEU A 83 19.07 4.12 -0.57
CA LEU A 83 20.48 3.96 -0.96
C LEU A 83 21.06 5.24 -1.58
N ALA A 84 20.24 5.97 -2.34
CA ALA A 84 20.63 7.25 -2.90
C ALA A 84 20.74 8.34 -1.82
N ARG A 85 19.82 8.36 -0.85
CA ARG A 85 19.83 9.29 0.28
C ARG A 85 21.08 9.12 1.15
N ASP A 86 21.53 7.88 1.32
CA ASP A 86 22.77 7.53 2.04
C ASP A 86 24.05 7.72 1.18
N GLY A 87 23.92 8.14 -0.08
CA GLY A 87 25.06 8.39 -0.97
C GLY A 87 25.71 7.13 -1.57
N THR A 88 25.12 5.96 -1.37
CA THR A 88 25.61 4.69 -1.94
C THR A 88 25.48 4.66 -3.47
N ILE A 89 24.44 5.30 -4.02
CA ILE A 89 24.21 5.39 -5.48
C ILE A 89 23.84 6.82 -5.90
N ALA A 90 24.20 7.20 -7.13
CA ALA A 90 23.93 8.53 -7.69
C ALA A 90 22.57 8.57 -8.42
N LEU A 91 21.46 8.55 -7.66
CA LEU A 91 20.09 8.68 -8.17
C LEU A 91 19.32 9.79 -7.41
N PRO A 92 18.21 10.31 -7.96
CA PRO A 92 17.41 11.33 -7.27
C PRO A 92 16.58 10.71 -6.12
N ALA A 93 17.14 10.72 -4.91
CA ALA A 93 16.55 10.10 -3.72
C ALA A 93 15.10 10.52 -3.45
N ASP A 94 14.83 11.83 -3.42
CA ASP A 94 13.50 12.35 -3.09
C ASP A 94 12.45 11.97 -4.14
N ALA A 95 12.81 11.97 -5.43
CA ALA A 95 11.90 11.56 -6.49
C ALA A 95 11.53 10.06 -6.38
N LEU A 96 12.50 9.22 -6.03
CA LEU A 96 12.29 7.78 -5.86
C LEU A 96 11.42 7.46 -4.64
N LEU A 97 11.67 8.14 -3.51
CA LEU A 97 10.86 7.99 -2.29
C LEU A 97 9.45 8.55 -2.48
N ALA A 98 9.30 9.68 -3.17
CA ALA A 98 7.99 10.22 -3.53
C ALA A 98 7.23 9.26 -4.46
N ALA A 99 7.89 8.69 -5.46
CA ALA A 99 7.29 7.70 -6.34
C ALA A 99 6.80 6.47 -5.55
N ALA A 100 7.61 5.95 -4.62
CA ALA A 100 7.22 4.83 -3.76
C ALA A 100 5.98 5.17 -2.92
N LEU A 101 5.97 6.35 -2.28
CA LEU A 101 4.86 6.82 -1.47
C LEU A 101 3.58 6.97 -2.29
N TYR A 102 3.61 7.79 -3.35
CA TYR A 102 2.42 8.08 -4.15
C TYR A 102 1.90 6.85 -4.91
N ALA A 103 2.77 5.92 -5.32
CA ALA A 103 2.33 4.67 -5.90
C ALA A 103 1.48 3.86 -4.91
N TRP A 104 1.90 3.74 -3.65
CA TRP A 104 1.12 3.00 -2.65
C TRP A 104 -0.09 3.77 -2.11
N VAL A 105 -0.12 5.10 -2.23
CA VAL A 105 -1.35 5.85 -2.03
C VAL A 105 -2.35 5.58 -3.17
N LEU A 106 -1.92 5.67 -4.43
CA LEU A 106 -2.82 5.77 -5.58
C LEU A 106 -3.16 4.43 -6.26
N LEU A 107 -2.23 3.47 -6.32
CA LEU A 107 -2.49 2.16 -6.95
C LEU A 107 -3.61 1.40 -6.23
N PRO A 108 -3.65 1.32 -4.88
CA PRO A 108 -4.78 0.72 -4.20
C PRO A 108 -6.08 1.49 -4.44
N ALA A 109 -6.03 2.81 -4.59
CA ALA A 109 -7.23 3.61 -4.91
C ALA A 109 -7.88 3.14 -6.22
N ALA A 110 -7.08 2.87 -7.26
CA ALA A 110 -7.58 2.31 -8.51
C ALA A 110 -8.16 0.89 -8.32
N GLY A 111 -7.51 0.05 -7.52
CA GLY A 111 -7.99 -1.28 -7.16
C GLY A 111 -9.34 -1.23 -6.42
N PHE A 112 -9.47 -0.35 -5.43
CA PHE A 112 -10.70 -0.14 -4.68
C PHE A 112 -11.83 0.41 -5.54
N PHE A 113 -11.57 1.44 -6.35
CA PHE A 113 -12.56 1.99 -7.29
C PHE A 113 -13.10 0.90 -8.22
N TYR A 114 -12.19 0.09 -8.81
CA TYR A 114 -12.59 -1.02 -9.68
C TYR A 114 -13.44 -2.07 -8.96
N THR A 115 -13.09 -2.38 -7.70
CA THR A 115 -13.76 -3.37 -6.85
C THR A 115 -15.15 -2.89 -6.42
N ALA A 116 -15.30 -1.62 -6.04
CA ALA A 116 -16.57 -1.00 -5.65
C ALA A 116 -17.63 -1.12 -6.74
N ARG A 117 -17.23 -1.11 -8.02
CA ARG A 117 -18.13 -1.24 -9.18
C ARG A 117 -18.44 -2.69 -9.57
N ARG A 118 -17.94 -3.67 -8.83
CA ARG A 118 -18.06 -5.11 -9.13
C ARG A 118 -18.54 -5.95 -7.98
N VAL A 119 -18.67 -5.37 -6.79
CA VAL A 119 -19.12 -6.06 -5.57
C VAL A 119 -20.17 -5.18 -4.91
N GLU A 120 -21.38 -5.71 -4.68
CA GLU A 120 -22.48 -4.94 -4.09
C GLU A 120 -22.39 -4.89 -2.56
N ASP A 121 -22.17 -6.03 -1.91
CA ASP A 121 -22.27 -6.22 -0.46
C ASP A 121 -21.34 -5.34 0.40
N THR A 122 -20.19 -4.92 -0.15
CA THR A 122 -19.18 -4.11 0.56
C THR A 122 -18.68 -2.93 -0.27
N SER A 123 -19.42 -2.55 -1.31
CA SER A 123 -19.11 -1.42 -2.20
C SER A 123 -18.70 -0.16 -1.45
N LEU A 124 -19.41 0.19 -0.38
CA LEU A 124 -19.13 1.37 0.45
C LEU A 124 -17.72 1.37 1.05
N ALA A 125 -17.23 0.23 1.54
CA ALA A 125 -15.90 0.15 2.15
C ALA A 125 -14.80 0.40 1.10
N TYR A 126 -15.01 -0.10 -0.12
CA TYR A 126 -14.12 0.17 -1.25
C TYR A 126 -14.24 1.62 -1.74
N ASP A 127 -15.45 2.19 -1.73
CA ASP A 127 -15.64 3.60 -2.07
C ASP A 127 -14.91 4.54 -1.12
N VAL A 128 -15.03 4.30 0.19
CA VAL A 128 -14.25 5.00 1.20
C VAL A 128 -12.75 4.80 0.98
N GLY A 129 -12.31 3.59 0.66
CA GLY A 129 -10.91 3.27 0.40
C GLY A 129 -10.28 4.12 -0.70
N TRP A 130 -10.93 4.26 -1.87
CA TRP A 130 -10.38 5.07 -2.96
C TRP A 130 -10.52 6.58 -2.71
N VAL A 131 -11.63 7.04 -2.10
CA VAL A 131 -11.83 8.47 -1.77
C VAL A 131 -10.78 8.94 -0.77
N CYS A 132 -10.59 8.18 0.32
CA CYS A 132 -9.59 8.50 1.35
C CYS A 132 -8.17 8.48 0.77
N SER A 133 -7.86 7.54 -0.12
CA SER A 133 -6.55 7.49 -0.78
C SER A 133 -6.30 8.74 -1.64
N LEU A 134 -7.29 9.19 -2.41
CA LEU A 134 -7.19 10.40 -3.23
C LEU A 134 -7.10 11.67 -2.36
N ALA A 135 -7.94 11.77 -1.34
CA ALA A 135 -7.92 12.88 -0.39
C ALA A 135 -6.58 12.96 0.35
N GLY A 136 -6.03 11.81 0.76
CA GLY A 136 -4.72 11.75 1.39
C GLY A 136 -3.57 12.09 0.45
N ALA A 137 -3.63 11.71 -0.84
CA ALA A 137 -2.63 12.15 -1.82
C ALA A 137 -2.58 13.69 -1.95
N VAL A 138 -3.76 14.31 -2.03
CA VAL A 138 -3.88 15.78 -2.05
C VAL A 138 -3.37 16.37 -0.74
N GLY A 139 -3.76 15.79 0.40
CA GLY A 139 -3.30 16.21 1.73
C GLY A 139 -1.78 16.17 1.89
N VAL A 140 -1.13 15.10 1.45
CA VAL A 140 0.34 14.98 1.47
C VAL A 140 0.99 16.05 0.57
N THR A 141 0.40 16.34 -0.59
CA THR A 141 0.92 17.34 -1.53
C THR A 141 0.84 18.77 -0.97
N LEU A 142 -0.23 19.07 -0.24
CA LEU A 142 -0.50 20.41 0.31
C LEU A 142 0.09 20.62 1.70
N ALA A 143 0.54 19.55 2.37
CA ALA A 143 1.10 19.63 3.71
C ALA A 143 2.38 20.47 3.75
N VAL A 144 2.48 21.35 4.74
CA VAL A 144 3.65 22.18 5.01
C VAL A 144 4.34 21.80 6.32
N THR A 145 3.70 20.96 7.14
CA THR A 145 4.23 20.44 8.40
C THR A 145 4.19 18.90 8.44
N PRO A 146 5.07 18.26 9.25
CA PRO A 146 5.04 16.81 9.43
C PRO A 146 3.71 16.27 9.97
N ILE A 147 3.02 17.03 10.83
CA ILE A 147 1.74 16.59 11.40
C ILE A 147 0.61 16.56 10.36
N GLU A 148 0.63 17.48 9.39
CA GLU A 148 -0.32 17.49 8.27
C GLU A 148 -0.07 16.29 7.35
N VAL A 149 1.20 15.97 7.06
CA VAL A 149 1.56 14.75 6.31
C VAL A 149 1.03 13.52 7.04
N VAL A 150 1.30 13.38 8.34
CA VAL A 150 0.80 12.26 9.15
C VAL A 150 -0.72 12.18 9.12
N SER A 151 -1.43 13.30 9.23
CA SER A 151 -2.90 13.34 9.18
C SER A 151 -3.41 12.87 7.82
N ALA A 152 -2.80 13.31 6.73
CA ALA A 152 -3.15 12.85 5.38
C ALA A 152 -2.87 11.35 5.21
N LEU A 153 -1.73 10.84 5.70
CA LEU A 153 -1.40 9.42 5.69
C LEU A 153 -2.34 8.58 6.57
N ALA A 154 -2.82 9.13 7.68
CA ALA A 154 -3.81 8.47 8.52
C ALA A 154 -5.15 8.29 7.77
N VAL A 155 -5.56 9.30 6.99
CA VAL A 155 -6.73 9.19 6.11
C VAL A 155 -6.53 8.08 5.07
N VAL A 156 -5.37 8.05 4.38
CA VAL A 156 -5.05 6.97 3.43
C VAL A 156 -5.13 5.61 4.15
N GLY A 157 -4.39 5.46 5.25
CA GLY A 157 -4.27 4.20 5.97
C GLY A 157 -5.61 3.70 6.49
N ALA A 158 -6.46 4.56 7.05
CA ALA A 158 -7.80 4.19 7.50
C ALA A 158 -8.67 3.71 6.34
N GLY A 159 -8.70 4.45 5.23
CA GLY A 159 -9.47 4.10 4.03
C GLY A 159 -9.04 2.75 3.45
N GLN A 160 -7.74 2.58 3.21
CA GLN A 160 -7.21 1.34 2.65
C GLN A 160 -7.42 0.16 3.61
N THR A 161 -7.27 0.35 4.92
CA THR A 161 -7.50 -0.70 5.93
C THR A 161 -8.96 -1.13 5.94
N MET A 162 -9.93 -0.20 5.88
CA MET A 162 -11.34 -0.54 5.80
C MET A 162 -11.67 -1.36 4.55
N GLY A 163 -11.13 -0.97 3.38
CA GLY A 163 -11.32 -1.72 2.14
C GLY A 163 -10.75 -3.14 2.20
N ILE A 164 -9.55 -3.33 2.75
CA ILE A 164 -8.95 -4.66 2.89
C ILE A 164 -9.69 -5.51 3.95
N ALA A 165 -10.08 -4.92 5.08
CA ALA A 165 -10.86 -5.61 6.10
C ALA A 165 -12.20 -6.11 5.52
N ALA A 166 -12.87 -5.31 4.69
CA ALA A 166 -14.10 -5.70 4.02
C ALA A 166 -13.92 -6.94 3.13
N ALA A 167 -12.79 -7.04 2.40
CA ALA A 167 -12.48 -8.22 1.62
C ALA A 167 -12.36 -9.49 2.50
N THR A 168 -11.68 -9.38 3.65
CA THR A 168 -11.53 -10.53 4.57
C THR A 168 -12.83 -10.97 5.25
N MET A 169 -13.75 -10.04 5.50
CA MET A 169 -15.04 -10.34 6.13
C MET A 169 -16.00 -11.08 5.20
N ILE A 170 -15.92 -10.86 3.87
CA ILE A 170 -16.70 -11.61 2.89
C ILE A 170 -16.22 -13.06 2.82
N ASP A 171 -14.91 -13.27 2.69
CA ASP A 171 -14.35 -14.62 2.60
C ASP A 171 -14.68 -15.46 3.85
N GLY A 172 -14.65 -14.84 5.04
CA GLY A 172 -15.01 -15.49 6.31
C GLY A 172 -16.49 -15.89 6.47
N ARG A 173 -17.41 -15.37 5.65
CA ARG A 173 -18.84 -15.74 5.68
C ARG A 173 -19.19 -16.90 4.75
N SER A 174 -18.26 -17.34 3.92
CA SER A 174 -18.44 -18.44 2.96
C SER A 174 -17.96 -19.81 3.47
N THR A 175 -17.57 -19.89 4.75
CA THR A 175 -17.23 -21.13 5.48
C THR A 175 -18.19 -21.33 6.65
#